data_AF-A0A3D5Q538-F1
#
_entry.id   AF-A0A3D5Q538-F1
#
_cell.length_a   1.000
_cell.length_b   1.000
_cell.length_c   1.000
_cell.angle_alpha   90.00
_cell.angle_beta   90.00
_cell.angle_gamma   90.00
#
_symmetry.space_group_name_H-M   'P 1'
#
loop_
_entity.id
_entity.type
_entity.pdbx_description
1 polymer ?
#
loop_
_entity_poly.entity_id
_entity_poly.type
_entity_poly.pdbx_seq_one_letter_code
_entity_poly.pdbx_strand_id
1 'polypeptide(L)'
;MSDLMSQAVDLMIAGMGFVFVFLIILVFATTFMSRIINRFTAPEPATPARTPRAKPSAPASADPDTAEAIRKAIAQYRARHKK
;
A
#
# COMPACT_ATOMS: atom_id res chain seq x y z
N MET A 1 29.71 -9.44 -45.26
CA MET A 1 29.13 -8.36 -44.43
C MET A 1 27.75 -8.72 -43.92
N SER A 2 26.85 -9.24 -44.76
CA SER A 2 25.53 -9.77 -44.35
C SER A 2 25.61 -10.85 -43.26
N ASP A 3 26.59 -11.75 -43.37
CA ASP A 3 26.73 -12.90 -42.44
C ASP A 3 27.08 -12.47 -41.00
N LEU A 4 28.00 -11.51 -40.85
CA LEU A 4 28.34 -10.93 -39.54
C LEU A 4 27.18 -10.17 -38.91
N MET A 5 26.35 -9.51 -39.74
CA MET A 5 25.15 -8.83 -39.26
C MET A 5 24.08 -9.83 -38.81
N SER A 6 23.90 -10.93 -39.54
CA SER A 6 23.00 -12.02 -39.10
C SER A 6 23.47 -12.62 -37.78
N GLN A 7 24.77 -12.89 -37.65
CA GLN A 7 25.34 -13.46 -36.42
C GLN A 7 25.23 -12.51 -35.22
N ALA A 8 25.36 -11.20 -35.44
CA ALA A 8 25.15 -10.19 -34.40
C ALA A 8 23.68 -10.13 -33.95
N VAL A 9 22.73 -10.27 -34.88
CA VAL A 9 21.30 -10.32 -34.56
C VAL A 9 20.96 -11.60 -33.79
N ASP A 10 21.48 -12.75 -34.20
CA ASP A 10 21.30 -14.01 -33.48
C ASP A 10 21.85 -13.94 -32.05
N LEU A 11 23.04 -13.33 -31.87
CA LEU A 11 23.62 -13.12 -30.55
C LEU A 11 22.78 -12.17 -29.69
N MET A 12 22.23 -11.11 -30.28
CA MET A 12 21.35 -10.17 -29.58
C MET A 12 20.07 -10.87 -29.12
N ILE A 13 19.44 -11.66 -30.00
CA ILE A 13 18.21 -12.40 -29.68
C ILE A 13 18.50 -13.47 -28.61
N ALA A 14 19.61 -14.21 -28.73
CA ALA A 14 19.99 -15.22 -27.75
C ALA A 14 20.27 -14.60 -26.37
N GLY A 15 21.07 -13.54 -26.32
CA GLY A 15 21.41 -12.86 -25.07
C GLY A 15 20.21 -12.16 -24.43
N MET A 16 19.47 -11.36 -25.21
CA MET A 16 18.30 -10.64 -24.71
C MET A 16 17.15 -11.59 -24.35
N GLY A 17 16.96 -12.65 -25.13
CA GLY A 17 15.95 -13.69 -24.85
C GLY A 17 16.22 -14.44 -23.55
N PHE A 18 17.48 -14.84 -23.32
CA PHE A 18 17.85 -15.49 -22.06
C PHE A 18 17.61 -14.58 -20.85
N VAL A 19 18.05 -13.32 -20.92
CA VAL A 19 17.83 -12.34 -19.84
C VAL A 19 16.34 -12.12 -19.62
N PHE A 20 15.54 -11.98 -20.68
CA PHE A 20 14.10 -11.80 -20.59
C PHE A 20 13.41 -12.97 -19.87
N VAL A 21 13.74 -14.21 -20.26
CA VAL A 21 13.22 -15.43 -19.61
C VAL A 21 13.66 -15.49 -18.14
N PHE A 22 14.92 -15.17 -17.86
CA PHE A 22 15.45 -15.14 -16.49
C PHE A 22 14.70 -14.13 -15.61
N LEU A 23 14.46 -12.91 -16.12
CA LEU A 23 13.69 -11.90 -15.41
C LEU A 23 12.23 -12.34 -15.20
N ILE A 24 11.58 -12.97 -16.18
CA ILE A 24 10.24 -13.54 -16.01
C ILE A 24 10.24 -14.53 -14.84
N ILE A 25 11.20 -15.46 -14.81
CA ILE A 25 11.32 -16.44 -13.72
C ILE A 25 11.52 -15.72 -12.37
N LEU A 26 12.38 -14.70 -12.30
CA LEU A 26 12.59 -13.92 -11.06
C LEU A 26 11.34 -13.17 -10.61
N VAL A 27 10.56 -12.61 -11.53
CA VAL A 27 9.29 -11.94 -11.21
C VAL A 27 8.29 -12.95 -10.65
N PHE A 28 8.18 -14.15 -11.24
CA PHE A 28 7.34 -15.21 -10.69
C PHE A 28 7.83 -15.69 -9.33
N ALA A 29 9.14 -15.86 -9.14
CA ALA A 29 9.72 -16.29 -7.86
C ALA A 29 9.44 -15.26 -6.74
N THR A 30 9.65 -13.98 -7.02
CA THR A 30 9.37 -12.90 -6.05
C THR A 30 7.88 -12.75 -5.79
N THR A 31 7.03 -12.93 -6.80
CA THR A 31 5.56 -12.94 -6.63
C THR A 31 5.10 -14.12 -5.78
N PHE A 32 5.66 -15.31 -6.02
CA PHE A 32 5.37 -16.50 -5.25
C PHE A 32 5.81 -16.32 -3.79
N MET A 33 7.02 -15.77 -3.57
CA MET A 33 7.50 -15.43 -2.24
C MET A 33 6.58 -14.42 -1.55
N SER A 34 6.15 -13.35 -2.24
CA SER A 34 5.18 -12.38 -1.70
C SER A 34 3.84 -13.04 -1.35
N ARG A 35 3.36 -13.96 -2.18
CA ARG A 35 2.10 -14.68 -1.94
C ARG A 35 2.20 -15.66 -0.78
N ILE A 36 3.33 -16.36 -0.66
CA ILE A 36 3.65 -17.23 0.48
C ILE A 36 3.66 -16.39 1.75
N ILE A 37 4.44 -15.30 1.77
CA ILE A 37 4.55 -14.44 2.95
C ILE A 37 3.15 -13.93 3.34
N ASN A 38 2.40 -13.30 2.44
CA ASN A 38 1.03 -12.84 2.74
C ASN A 38 0.06 -13.95 3.17
N ARG A 39 0.32 -15.21 2.82
CA ARG A 39 -0.52 -16.35 3.22
C ARG A 39 -0.12 -16.93 4.58
N PHE A 40 1.16 -16.93 4.92
CA PHE A 40 1.69 -17.55 6.14
C PHE A 40 1.92 -16.56 7.28
N THR A 41 2.22 -15.29 6.98
CA THR A 41 2.19 -14.22 7.97
C THR A 41 0.76 -13.69 8.01
N ALA A 42 0.11 -13.78 9.19
CA ALA A 42 -1.23 -13.23 9.41
C ALA A 42 -1.32 -11.79 8.88
N PRO A 43 -2.50 -11.32 8.43
CA PRO A 43 -2.65 -9.95 7.97
C PRO A 43 -2.22 -9.01 9.10
N GLU A 44 -1.04 -8.41 8.96
CA GLU A 44 -0.72 -7.21 9.71
C GLU A 44 -1.87 -6.25 9.37
N PRO A 45 -2.58 -5.68 10.37
CA PRO A 45 -3.70 -4.81 10.11
C PRO A 45 -3.22 -3.77 9.11
N ALA A 46 -3.83 -3.79 7.92
CA ALA A 46 -3.34 -3.06 6.77
C ALA A 46 -2.93 -1.66 7.21
N THR A 47 -1.62 -1.40 7.29
CA THR A 47 -1.16 -0.03 7.40
C THR A 47 -1.81 0.65 6.21
N PRO A 48 -2.75 1.60 6.44
CA PRO A 48 -3.58 2.09 5.36
C PRO A 48 -2.64 2.56 4.28
N ALA A 49 -2.69 1.88 3.13
CA ALA A 49 -2.01 2.34 1.92
C ALA A 49 -2.31 3.83 1.85
N ARG A 50 -1.27 4.67 1.79
CA ARG A 50 -1.42 6.13 1.76
C ARG A 50 -2.36 6.48 0.62
N THR A 51 -3.65 6.56 0.94
CA THR A 51 -4.68 7.02 0.03
C THR A 51 -4.33 8.47 -0.28
N PRO A 52 -4.40 8.91 -1.55
CA PRO A 52 -4.29 10.32 -1.86
C PRO A 52 -5.25 11.07 -0.94
N ARG A 53 -4.69 11.90 -0.07
CA ARG A 53 -5.33 12.62 1.03
C ARG A 53 -6.79 12.90 0.73
N ALA A 54 -7.70 12.11 1.30
CA ALA A 54 -9.12 12.41 1.24
C ALA A 54 -9.31 13.81 1.86
N LYS A 55 -9.88 14.70 1.06
CA LYS A 55 -10.27 16.05 1.42
C LYS A 55 -11.02 16.01 2.77
N PRO A 56 -10.73 16.88 3.75
CA PRO A 56 -11.44 16.86 5.02
C PRO A 56 -12.93 16.95 4.75
N SER A 57 -13.67 15.87 4.99
CA SER A 57 -15.11 15.91 4.99
C SER A 57 -15.50 16.82 6.16
N ALA A 58 -16.21 17.90 5.85
CA ALA A 58 -16.80 18.79 6.86
C ALA A 58 -17.52 17.95 7.93
N PRO A 59 -17.49 18.35 9.21
CA PRO A 59 -18.04 17.53 10.28
C PRO A 59 -19.51 17.23 9.98
N ALA A 60 -19.80 15.96 9.72
CA ALA A 60 -21.14 15.44 9.80
C ALA A 60 -21.67 15.84 11.18
N SER A 61 -22.87 16.45 11.20
CA SER A 61 -23.61 16.85 12.39
C SER A 61 -23.21 16.02 13.60
N ALA A 62 -22.60 16.68 14.60
CA ALA A 62 -22.01 16.02 15.76
C ALA A 62 -22.93 14.90 16.27
N ASP A 63 -22.39 13.68 16.27
CA ASP A 63 -23.08 12.48 16.73
C ASP A 63 -23.69 12.77 18.13
N PRO A 64 -24.96 12.45 18.41
CA PRO A 64 -25.61 12.71 19.70
C PRO A 64 -24.76 12.30 20.92
N ASP A 65 -24.00 11.20 20.82
CA ASP A 65 -23.07 10.78 21.87
C ASP A 65 -21.93 11.79 22.10
N THR A 66 -21.42 12.40 21.02
CA THR A 66 -20.39 13.43 21.10
C THR A 66 -20.95 14.69 21.76
N ALA A 67 -22.19 15.06 21.45
CA ALA A 67 -22.87 16.20 22.07
C ALA A 67 -23.13 15.97 23.58
N GLU A 68 -23.47 14.75 23.99
CA GLU A 68 -23.63 14.39 25.40
C GLU A 68 -22.29 14.40 26.15
N ALA A 69 -21.24 13.86 25.53
CA ALA A 69 -19.89 13.88 26.11
C ALA A 69 -19.39 15.32 26.34
N ILE A 70 -19.61 16.22 25.37
CA ILE A 70 -19.28 17.64 25.49
C ILE A 70 -20.09 18.29 26.63
N ARG A 71 -21.39 18.00 26.74
CA ARG A 71 -22.24 18.51 27.84
C ARG A 71 -21.72 18.08 29.22
N LYS A 72 -21.36 16.80 29.38
CA LYS A 72 -20.77 16.28 30.64
C LYS A 72 -19.45 16.97 30.96
N ALA A 73 -18.58 17.14 29.96
CA ALA A 73 -17.30 17.83 30.14
C ALA A 73 -17.47 19.28 30.61
N ILE A 74 -18.42 20.02 30.01
CA ILE A 74 -18.71 21.42 30.42
C ILE A 74 -19.30 21.47 31.84
N ALA A 75 -20.22 20.57 32.18
CA ALA A 75 -20.80 20.50 33.52
C ALA A 75 -19.72 20.22 34.59
N GLN A 76 -18.82 19.27 34.30
CA GLN A 76 -17.71 18.94 35.18
C GLN A 76 -16.72 20.11 35.33
N TYR A 77 -16.40 20.82 34.24
CA TYR A 77 -15.54 22.00 34.28
C TYR A 77 -16.16 23.11 35.14
N ARG A 78 -17.44 23.43 34.95
CA ARG A 78 -18.14 24.45 35.75
C ARG A 78 -18.24 24.09 37.22
N ALA A 79 -18.50 22.82 37.54
CA ALA A 79 -18.51 22.34 38.92
C ALA A 79 -17.13 22.48 39.57
N ARG A 80 -16.06 22.22 38.81
CA ARG A 80 -14.68 22.30 39.28
C ARG A 80 -14.15 23.73 39.39
N HIS A 81 -14.66 24.65 38.58
CA HIS A 81 -14.27 26.07 38.56
C HIS A 81 -15.23 27.02 39.31
N LYS A 82 -16.27 26.51 39.97
CA LYS A 82 -17.14 27.29 40.87
C LYS A 82 -16.59 27.26 42.30
N LYS A 83 -15.39 27.81 42.50
CA LYS A 83 -14.84 28.22 43.79
C LYS A 83 -14.36 29.65 43.69
#